data_AF-A0A437UTQ2-F1
#
_entry.id   AF-A0A437UTQ2-F1
#
_cell.length_a   1.000
_cell.length_b   1.000
_cell.length_c   1.000
_cell.angle_alpha   90.00
_cell.angle_beta   90.00
_cell.angle_gamma   90.00
#
_symmetry.space_group_name_H-M   'P 1'
#
loop_
_entity.id
_entity.type
_entity.pdbx_description
1 polymer ?
#
loop_
_entity_poly.entity_id
_entity_poly.type
_entity_poly.pdbx_seq_one_letter_code
_entity_poly.pdbx_strand_id
1 'polypeptide(L)'
;MNIAIVQMQSIAGAFEETCTRMLGFAHRARESGARLAIFPAHVLTGGCPVDGADQEGFLGDLIQNLRDLADEAPLDCLIPVAASLEGVPLYEVVLIRAGELRLLRMEAEFESFKQGLAEKNGGAGARGIPSFEMDGVRIAVAFTFEELDALGSLGHAYDLVVYAPTYGFCHDNPSTHLASALAESRFIADVEHMGAWFAAVGSLGVYDAQVFPGASFVLAPWGELAAEAPSFEEALLLCAVDPASEGPLAQPLTPDVPDRLLTLMNALISGLSGFCAAEGVRDVALVMDGSLISSVVATLACDALGPMNVHAVVGGAASPELDRAARELAARLRIDATEIPEGASLDCAELKRAELVRCSDALPLINLDKTGFALENRSGALSVGGLAPLGDVYRSDVVALARLRNTISQVISPASMRAWKAPAVEGMMERYITADSQLEFIDYVLSGRIEWGRSHTQIVEEDRGGELAERILELLRIRRRARLAAPRVLVISSQSLMETVQPLGMRWHDRARAGGEQDWRHLDSYLRLLGSSPDASPSAAMHRELEDSLGFLRDLALAGGLFGGLGAQNPQERDSSQRPHLGDGDTAWPFGIPFSDN
;
A
#
# COMPACT_ATOMS: atom_id res chain seq x y z
N MET A 1 -15.05 -23.07 17.49
CA MET A 1 -14.96 -23.28 16.03
C MET A 1 -13.50 -23.24 15.59
N ASN A 2 -13.02 -24.23 14.83
CA ASN A 2 -11.64 -24.20 14.31
C ASN A 2 -11.60 -23.55 12.93
N ILE A 3 -10.76 -22.55 12.77
CA ILE A 3 -10.52 -21.87 11.48
C ILE A 3 -9.12 -22.20 10.96
N ALA A 4 -8.96 -22.14 9.65
CA ALA A 4 -7.69 -22.25 8.95
C ALA A 4 -7.49 -21.03 8.05
N ILE A 5 -6.45 -20.25 8.31
CA ILE A 5 -6.03 -19.16 7.42
C ILE A 5 -5.02 -19.72 6.42
N VAL A 6 -5.33 -19.59 5.14
CA VAL A 6 -4.52 -20.11 4.03
C VAL A 6 -3.65 -18.97 3.50
N GLN A 7 -2.44 -18.83 4.04
CA GLN A 7 -1.48 -17.86 3.53
C GLN A 7 -0.76 -18.45 2.33
N MET A 8 -1.18 -18.06 1.13
CA MET A 8 -0.63 -18.57 -0.12
C MET A 8 -0.34 -17.44 -1.11
N GLN A 9 0.66 -17.67 -1.95
CA GLN A 9 0.97 -16.83 -3.10
C GLN A 9 0.15 -17.28 -4.30
N SER A 10 -0.23 -16.35 -5.16
CA SER A 10 -0.99 -16.60 -6.39
C SER A 10 -0.54 -15.64 -7.50
N ILE A 11 -1.03 -15.87 -8.71
CA ILE A 11 -0.93 -14.94 -9.83
C ILE A 11 -2.36 -14.51 -10.17
N ALA A 12 -2.60 -13.20 -10.22
CA ALA A 12 -3.93 -12.66 -10.52
C ALA A 12 -4.45 -13.23 -11.86
N GLY A 13 -5.67 -13.75 -11.84
CA GLY A 13 -6.34 -14.34 -13.02
C GLY A 13 -5.91 -15.77 -13.36
N ALA A 14 -4.91 -16.37 -12.68
CA ALA A 14 -4.53 -17.78 -12.86
C ALA A 14 -5.50 -18.72 -12.13
N PHE A 15 -6.79 -18.65 -12.47
CA PHE A 15 -7.88 -19.26 -11.70
C PHE A 15 -7.74 -20.77 -11.53
N GLU A 16 -7.54 -21.52 -12.63
CA GLU A 16 -7.47 -23.00 -12.58
C GLU A 16 -6.33 -23.49 -11.68
N GLU A 17 -5.13 -22.95 -11.87
CA GLU A 17 -3.95 -23.28 -11.06
C GLU A 17 -4.17 -22.91 -9.59
N THR A 18 -4.70 -21.71 -9.35
CA THR A 18 -4.93 -21.21 -8.00
C THR A 18 -6.00 -22.03 -7.28
N CYS A 19 -7.16 -22.29 -7.90
CA CYS A 19 -8.24 -23.11 -7.35
C CYS A 19 -7.76 -24.53 -7.02
N THR A 20 -6.93 -25.14 -7.88
CA THR A 20 -6.30 -26.44 -7.60
C THR A 20 -5.46 -26.41 -6.32
N ARG A 21 -4.66 -25.35 -6.15
CA ARG A 21 -3.85 -25.17 -4.92
C ARG A 21 -4.72 -24.89 -3.70
N MET A 22 -5.78 -24.08 -3.86
CA MET A 22 -6.76 -23.81 -2.81
C MET A 22 -7.44 -25.09 -2.31
N LEU A 23 -7.83 -26.00 -3.20
CA LEU A 23 -8.37 -27.32 -2.84
C LEU A 23 -7.34 -28.13 -2.03
N GLY A 24 -6.07 -28.14 -2.45
CA GLY A 24 -5.00 -28.81 -1.71
C GLY A 24 -4.83 -28.27 -0.27
N PHE A 25 -4.91 -26.95 -0.09
CA PHE A 25 -4.93 -26.35 1.26
C PHE A 25 -6.21 -26.68 2.04
N ALA A 26 -7.37 -26.64 1.39
CA ALA A 26 -8.65 -26.97 1.99
C ALA A 26 -8.69 -28.42 2.50
N HIS A 27 -8.17 -29.38 1.74
CA HIS A 27 -8.04 -30.77 2.19
C HIS A 27 -7.19 -30.88 3.46
N ARG A 28 -6.00 -30.26 3.48
CA ARG A 28 -5.14 -30.25 4.67
C ARG A 28 -5.81 -29.57 5.87
N ALA A 29 -6.54 -28.48 5.64
CA ALA A 29 -7.30 -27.79 6.67
C ALA A 29 -8.39 -28.70 7.27
N ARG A 30 -9.13 -29.42 6.43
CA ARG A 30 -10.15 -30.39 6.88
C ARG A 30 -9.53 -31.54 7.67
N GLU A 31 -8.43 -32.10 7.19
CA GLU A 31 -7.69 -33.17 7.89
C GLU A 31 -7.19 -32.72 9.26
N SER A 32 -6.87 -31.43 9.40
CA SER A 32 -6.44 -30.80 10.64
C SER A 32 -7.62 -30.38 11.54
N GLY A 33 -8.86 -30.70 11.15
CA GLY A 33 -10.07 -30.45 11.93
C GLY A 33 -10.63 -29.04 11.82
N ALA A 34 -10.23 -28.25 10.83
CA ALA A 34 -10.83 -26.94 10.55
C ALA A 34 -12.26 -27.09 10.01
N ARG A 35 -13.08 -26.08 10.31
CA ARG A 35 -14.46 -25.93 9.79
C ARG A 35 -14.55 -24.88 8.69
N LEU A 36 -13.68 -23.88 8.72
CA LEU A 36 -13.59 -22.81 7.73
C LEU A 36 -12.16 -22.67 7.22
N ALA A 37 -11.98 -22.63 5.91
CA ALA A 37 -10.77 -22.13 5.28
C ALA A 37 -10.98 -20.66 4.88
N ILE A 38 -10.06 -19.79 5.25
CA ILE A 38 -10.11 -18.36 4.94
C ILE A 38 -8.94 -18.01 4.03
N PHE A 39 -9.23 -17.44 2.87
CA PHE A 39 -8.24 -17.10 1.86
C PHE A 39 -7.97 -15.58 1.81
N PRO A 40 -6.78 -15.15 1.31
CA PRO A 40 -6.41 -13.74 1.25
C PRO A 40 -7.14 -12.97 0.15
N ALA A 41 -7.20 -11.64 0.30
CA ALA A 41 -7.99 -10.76 -0.57
C ALA A 41 -7.59 -10.80 -2.06
N HIS A 42 -6.33 -11.06 -2.36
CA HIS A 42 -5.79 -10.98 -3.72
C HIS A 42 -5.71 -12.34 -4.43
N VAL A 43 -6.10 -13.43 -3.76
CA VAL A 43 -5.76 -14.81 -4.14
C VAL A 43 -6.22 -15.21 -5.54
N LEU A 44 -7.36 -14.72 -6.03
CA LEU A 44 -7.87 -15.04 -7.35
C LEU A 44 -7.69 -13.88 -8.34
N THR A 45 -8.08 -12.68 -7.94
CA THR A 45 -8.26 -11.55 -8.86
C THR A 45 -7.13 -10.53 -8.83
N GLY A 46 -6.20 -10.59 -7.87
CA GLY A 46 -5.33 -9.45 -7.58
C GLY A 46 -6.11 -8.26 -7.01
N GLY A 47 -5.52 -7.06 -7.07
CA GLY A 47 -6.06 -5.84 -6.48
C GLY A 47 -6.54 -4.81 -7.52
N CYS A 48 -6.01 -4.85 -8.74
CA CYS A 48 -6.43 -3.99 -9.83
C CYS A 48 -7.60 -4.58 -10.63
N PRO A 49 -8.56 -3.73 -11.05
CA PRO A 49 -9.61 -4.15 -11.96
C PRO A 49 -9.05 -4.47 -13.34
N VAL A 50 -9.69 -5.42 -14.03
CA VAL A 50 -9.46 -5.67 -15.46
C VAL A 50 -10.09 -4.57 -16.32
N ASP A 51 -9.62 -4.43 -17.57
CA ASP A 51 -10.22 -3.49 -18.53
C ASP A 51 -11.72 -3.78 -18.70
N GLY A 52 -12.52 -2.74 -18.90
CA GLY A 52 -13.96 -2.87 -19.13
C GLY A 52 -14.29 -3.75 -20.33
N ALA A 53 -13.42 -3.81 -21.34
CA ALA A 53 -13.60 -4.72 -22.49
C ALA A 53 -13.49 -6.20 -22.11
N ASP A 54 -12.68 -6.53 -21.10
CA ASP A 54 -12.40 -7.90 -20.66
C ASP A 54 -13.26 -8.32 -19.44
N GLN A 55 -13.96 -7.37 -18.83
CA GLN A 55 -14.67 -7.56 -17.56
C GLN A 55 -15.71 -8.68 -17.58
N GLU A 56 -16.51 -8.81 -18.65
CA GLU A 56 -17.55 -9.84 -18.73
C GLU A 56 -16.95 -11.25 -18.84
N GLY A 57 -15.90 -11.40 -19.66
CA GLY A 57 -15.18 -12.67 -19.81
C GLY A 57 -14.47 -13.07 -18.51
N PHE A 58 -13.77 -12.13 -17.89
CA PHE A 58 -13.07 -12.33 -16.62
C PHE A 58 -14.02 -12.79 -15.50
N LEU A 59 -15.18 -12.13 -15.36
CA LEU A 59 -16.18 -12.54 -14.37
C LEU A 59 -16.79 -13.90 -14.69
N GLY A 60 -17.01 -14.20 -15.98
CA GLY A 60 -17.48 -15.51 -16.43
C GLY A 60 -16.53 -16.64 -15.99
N ASP A 61 -15.23 -16.47 -16.25
CA ASP A 61 -14.19 -17.43 -15.90
C ASP A 61 -14.03 -17.56 -14.37
N LEU A 62 -14.06 -16.43 -13.64
CA LEU A 62 -14.03 -16.42 -12.18
C LEU A 62 -15.19 -17.21 -11.58
N ILE A 63 -16.43 -16.94 -12.03
CA ILE A 63 -17.63 -17.61 -11.52
C ILE A 63 -17.59 -19.11 -11.85
N GLN A 64 -17.13 -19.49 -13.03
CA GLN A 64 -17.00 -20.90 -13.40
C GLN A 64 -16.02 -21.62 -12.48
N ASN A 65 -14.82 -21.06 -12.26
CA ASN A 65 -13.82 -21.65 -11.37
C ASN A 65 -14.28 -21.69 -9.91
N LEU A 66 -15.03 -20.68 -9.44
CA LEU A 66 -15.61 -20.69 -8.10
C LEU A 66 -16.69 -21.78 -7.94
N ARG A 67 -17.47 -22.08 -8.98
CA ARG A 67 -18.44 -23.19 -8.96
C ARG A 67 -17.74 -24.54 -8.91
N ASP A 68 -16.73 -24.74 -9.75
CA ASP A 68 -15.95 -25.97 -9.75
C ASP A 68 -15.26 -26.18 -8.39
N LEU A 69 -14.72 -25.11 -7.81
CA LEU A 69 -14.18 -25.10 -6.45
C LEU A 69 -15.26 -25.45 -5.41
N ALA A 70 -16.49 -24.94 -5.55
CA ALA A 70 -17.58 -25.21 -4.62
C ALA A 70 -18.04 -26.67 -4.62
N ASP A 71 -18.04 -27.30 -5.80
CA ASP A 71 -18.40 -28.71 -5.96
C ASP A 71 -17.38 -29.66 -5.30
N GLU A 72 -16.10 -29.27 -5.28
CA GLU A 72 -15.00 -30.10 -4.77
C GLU A 72 -14.54 -29.73 -3.34
N ALA A 73 -14.88 -28.55 -2.84
CA ALA A 73 -14.39 -28.04 -1.57
C ALA A 73 -14.70 -29.00 -0.40
N PRO A 74 -13.68 -29.49 0.33
CA PRO A 74 -13.91 -30.43 1.41
C PRO A 74 -14.43 -29.76 2.68
N LEU A 75 -14.44 -28.42 2.78
CA LEU A 75 -14.99 -27.62 3.88
C LEU A 75 -15.50 -26.25 3.38
N ASP A 76 -16.19 -25.52 4.25
CA ASP A 76 -16.63 -24.16 3.96
C ASP A 76 -15.41 -23.26 3.71
N CYS A 77 -15.50 -22.39 2.70
CA CYS A 77 -14.42 -21.50 2.29
C CYS A 77 -14.90 -20.05 2.26
N LEU A 78 -14.11 -19.14 2.83
CA LEU A 78 -14.29 -17.70 2.76
C LEU A 78 -13.24 -17.12 1.80
N ILE A 79 -13.68 -16.63 0.65
CA ILE A 79 -12.80 -16.23 -0.45
C ILE A 79 -13.15 -14.80 -0.87
N PRO A 80 -12.33 -13.82 -0.48
CA PRO A 80 -12.51 -12.48 -1.01
C PRO A 80 -12.06 -12.39 -2.47
N VAL A 81 -12.78 -11.60 -3.26
CA VAL A 81 -12.49 -11.34 -4.67
C VAL A 81 -12.70 -9.86 -4.97
N ALA A 82 -11.81 -9.28 -5.77
CA ALA A 82 -11.99 -7.93 -6.28
C ALA A 82 -12.87 -7.97 -7.53
N ALA A 83 -13.93 -7.17 -7.51
CA ALA A 83 -14.73 -6.81 -8.67
C ALA A 83 -14.47 -5.35 -9.04
N SER A 84 -14.85 -4.94 -10.26
CA SER A 84 -14.82 -3.54 -10.66
C SER A 84 -16.23 -2.98 -10.73
N LEU A 85 -16.45 -1.84 -10.07
CA LEU A 85 -17.64 -1.02 -10.24
C LEU A 85 -17.19 0.34 -10.79
N GLU A 86 -17.54 0.64 -12.04
CA GLU A 86 -17.15 1.88 -12.73
C GLU A 86 -15.63 2.17 -12.71
N GLY A 87 -14.81 1.12 -12.71
CA GLY A 87 -13.34 1.24 -12.65
C GLY A 87 -12.78 1.33 -11.23
N VAL A 88 -13.61 1.36 -10.19
CA VAL A 88 -13.19 1.30 -8.78
C VAL A 88 -13.19 -0.15 -8.31
N PRO A 89 -12.10 -0.63 -7.65
CA PRO A 89 -12.08 -1.97 -7.08
C PRO A 89 -13.03 -2.05 -5.88
N LEU A 90 -13.96 -3.00 -5.93
CA LEU A 90 -14.85 -3.35 -4.83
C LEU A 90 -14.56 -4.80 -4.41
N TYR A 91 -14.25 -5.01 -3.15
CA TYR A 91 -13.99 -6.35 -2.63
C TYR A 91 -15.28 -7.03 -2.16
N GLU A 92 -15.68 -8.08 -2.86
CA GLU A 92 -16.74 -8.99 -2.47
C GLU A 92 -16.15 -10.17 -1.67
N VAL A 93 -16.95 -10.79 -0.80
CA VAL A 93 -16.62 -12.01 -0.09
C VAL A 93 -17.51 -13.13 -0.57
N VAL A 94 -16.92 -14.10 -1.27
CA VAL A 94 -17.58 -15.32 -1.68
C VAL A 94 -17.50 -16.32 -0.54
N LEU A 95 -18.65 -16.69 0.02
CA LEU A 95 -18.77 -17.80 0.96
C LEU A 95 -19.21 -19.05 0.19
N ILE A 96 -18.35 -20.06 0.19
CA ILE A 96 -18.69 -21.41 -0.24
C ILE A 96 -19.15 -22.19 0.99
N ARG A 97 -20.42 -22.59 1.03
CA ARG A 97 -20.98 -23.39 2.12
C ARG A 97 -21.86 -24.50 1.57
N ALA A 98 -21.56 -25.74 1.95
CA ALA A 98 -22.32 -26.92 1.51
C ALA A 98 -22.54 -27.00 -0.02
N GLY A 99 -21.55 -26.57 -0.81
CA GLY A 99 -21.61 -26.51 -2.27
C GLY A 99 -22.33 -25.29 -2.86
N GLU A 100 -22.84 -24.38 -2.03
CA GLU A 100 -23.51 -23.16 -2.47
C GLU A 100 -22.59 -21.94 -2.37
N LEU A 101 -22.67 -21.05 -3.37
CA LEU A 101 -21.97 -19.77 -3.42
C LEU A 101 -22.88 -18.65 -2.90
N ARG A 102 -22.39 -17.84 -1.95
CA ARG A 102 -23.04 -16.63 -1.46
C ARG A 102 -22.12 -15.42 -1.56
N LEU A 103 -22.68 -14.26 -1.90
CA LEU A 103 -21.97 -12.98 -2.05
C LEU A 103 -22.31 -12.08 -0.87
N LEU A 104 -21.46 -12.08 0.17
CA LEU A 104 -21.82 -11.54 1.47
C LEU A 104 -21.94 -10.01 1.50
N ARG A 105 -21.12 -9.29 0.74
CA ARG A 105 -21.19 -7.82 0.67
C ARG A 105 -22.46 -7.40 -0.07
N MET A 106 -22.74 -7.98 -1.24
CA MET A 106 -23.97 -7.70 -1.97
C MET A 106 -25.22 -8.03 -1.14
N GLU A 107 -25.22 -9.12 -0.37
CA GLU A 107 -26.29 -9.42 0.58
C GLU A 107 -26.42 -8.35 1.67
N ALA A 108 -25.32 -7.91 2.29
CA ALA A 108 -25.32 -6.87 3.31
C ALA A 108 -25.80 -5.50 2.78
N GLU A 109 -25.40 -5.14 1.57
CA GLU A 109 -25.86 -3.93 0.88
C GLU A 109 -27.35 -4.01 0.57
N PHE A 110 -27.84 -5.15 0.09
CA PHE A 110 -29.26 -5.35 -0.19
C PHE A 110 -30.12 -5.27 1.08
N GLU A 111 -29.66 -5.83 2.21
CA GLU A 111 -30.33 -5.66 3.50
C GLU A 111 -30.34 -4.21 3.96
N SER A 112 -29.19 -3.52 3.84
CA SER A 112 -29.07 -2.10 4.18
C SER A 112 -30.02 -1.23 3.34
N PHE A 113 -30.15 -1.52 2.05
CA PHE A 113 -31.06 -0.84 1.15
C PHE A 113 -32.52 -1.04 1.54
N LYS A 114 -32.94 -2.27 1.86
CA LYS A 114 -34.29 -2.56 2.34
C LYS A 114 -34.62 -1.84 3.65
N GLN A 115 -33.67 -1.80 4.59
CA GLN A 115 -33.83 -1.07 5.86
C GLN A 115 -33.93 0.44 5.63
N GLY A 116 -33.09 1.01 4.74
CA GLY A 116 -33.15 2.43 4.38
C GLY A 116 -34.46 2.86 3.72
N LEU A 117 -35.11 1.96 2.97
CA LEU A 117 -36.46 2.19 2.44
C LEU A 117 -37.55 2.12 3.52
N ALA A 118 -37.33 1.34 4.59
CA ALA A 118 -38.27 1.17 5.69
C ALA A 118 -38.16 2.28 6.76
N GLU A 119 -36.96 2.81 6.99
CA GLU A 119 -36.68 3.82 8.02
C GLU A 119 -36.37 5.19 7.41
N LYS A 120 -37.32 6.13 7.52
CA LYS A 120 -37.12 7.53 7.07
C LYS A 120 -36.02 8.30 7.84
N ASN A 121 -35.47 7.75 8.92
CA ASN A 121 -34.48 8.38 9.82
C ASN A 121 -33.51 7.32 10.39
N GLY A 122 -32.92 6.45 9.57
CA GLY A 122 -32.02 5.39 10.03
C GLY A 122 -30.62 5.91 10.35
N GLY A 123 -30.18 5.75 11.61
CA GLY A 123 -28.81 6.02 12.05
C GLY A 123 -27.77 5.16 11.30
N ALA A 124 -26.53 5.66 11.24
CA ALA A 124 -25.40 4.98 10.60
C ALA A 124 -24.99 3.72 11.39
N GLY A 125 -25.76 2.64 11.29
CA GLY A 125 -25.22 1.29 11.46
C GLY A 125 -24.18 1.02 10.37
N ALA A 126 -23.33 0.03 10.57
CA ALA A 126 -22.30 -0.38 9.62
C ALA A 126 -22.93 -0.95 8.34
N ARG A 127 -23.34 -0.05 7.44
CA ARG A 127 -23.94 -0.37 6.15
C ARG A 127 -22.93 -1.14 5.30
N GLY A 128 -23.38 -2.23 4.70
CA GLY A 128 -22.60 -2.96 3.69
C GLY A 128 -21.39 -3.75 4.22
N ILE A 129 -21.25 -3.96 5.54
CA ILE A 129 -20.19 -4.86 6.05
C ILE A 129 -20.61 -6.33 5.81
N PRO A 130 -19.83 -7.11 5.03
CA PRO A 130 -20.09 -8.53 4.81
C PRO A 130 -20.00 -9.30 6.13
N SER A 131 -21.06 -10.06 6.44
CA SER A 131 -21.13 -10.87 7.65
C SER A 131 -21.99 -12.11 7.47
N PHE A 132 -21.75 -13.12 8.31
CA PHE A 132 -22.51 -14.37 8.33
C PHE A 132 -22.38 -15.08 9.68
N GLU A 133 -23.23 -16.08 9.92
CA GLU A 133 -23.17 -16.93 11.11
C GLU A 133 -22.73 -18.35 10.74
N MET A 134 -21.91 -18.97 11.59
CA MET A 134 -21.50 -20.37 11.47
C MET A 134 -21.31 -21.01 12.84
N ASP A 135 -21.92 -22.18 13.07
CA ASP A 135 -21.79 -22.91 14.34
C ASP A 135 -22.04 -22.02 15.59
N GLY A 136 -22.95 -21.05 15.48
CA GLY A 136 -23.26 -20.07 16.54
C GLY A 136 -22.24 -18.93 16.70
N VAL A 137 -21.26 -18.80 15.81
CA VAL A 137 -20.27 -17.72 15.77
C VAL A 137 -20.68 -16.69 14.71
N ARG A 138 -20.86 -15.43 15.12
CA ARG A 138 -21.12 -14.29 14.21
C ARG A 138 -19.79 -13.74 13.69
N ILE A 139 -19.63 -13.76 12.38
CA ILE A 139 -18.38 -13.41 11.70
C ILE A 139 -18.61 -12.18 10.82
N ALA A 140 -17.77 -11.17 10.96
CA ALA A 140 -17.69 -10.02 10.05
C ALA A 140 -16.37 -10.01 9.29
N VAL A 141 -16.36 -9.46 8.08
CA VAL A 141 -15.16 -9.29 7.26
C VAL A 141 -14.93 -7.82 6.98
N ALA A 142 -13.71 -7.36 7.23
CA ALA A 142 -13.26 -5.99 6.97
C ALA A 142 -12.03 -6.02 6.07
N PHE A 143 -11.92 -5.02 5.20
CA PHE A 143 -10.84 -4.89 4.21
C PHE A 143 -10.00 -3.64 4.42
N THR A 144 -10.56 -2.64 5.09
CA THR A 144 -9.92 -1.36 5.36
C THR A 144 -9.95 -1.01 6.85
N PHE A 145 -9.14 -0.04 7.25
CA PHE A 145 -9.12 0.44 8.63
C PHE A 145 -10.42 1.14 9.02
N GLU A 146 -11.08 1.81 8.09
CA GLU A 146 -12.37 2.45 8.30
C GLU A 146 -13.48 1.42 8.58
N GLU A 147 -13.45 0.26 7.90
CA GLU A 147 -14.37 -0.84 8.20
C GLU A 147 -14.09 -1.44 9.58
N LEU A 148 -12.82 -1.50 10.02
CA LEU A 148 -12.47 -1.88 11.40
C LEU A 148 -12.98 -0.87 12.44
N ASP A 149 -12.82 0.42 12.19
CA ASP A 149 -13.33 1.49 13.07
C ASP A 149 -14.87 1.45 13.17
N ALA A 150 -15.54 1.19 12.04
CA ALA A 150 -16.98 1.01 11.98
C ALA A 150 -17.41 -0.22 12.80
N LEU A 151 -16.70 -1.34 12.70
CA LEU A 151 -16.95 -2.54 13.51
C LEU A 151 -16.73 -2.29 15.00
N GLY A 152 -15.66 -1.60 15.39
CA GLY A 152 -15.41 -1.19 16.77
C GLY A 152 -16.56 -0.38 17.36
N SER A 153 -17.15 0.51 16.56
CA SER A 153 -18.28 1.34 16.95
C SER A 153 -19.59 0.55 17.18
N LEU A 154 -19.70 -0.68 16.67
CA LEU A 154 -20.86 -1.56 16.90
C LEU A 154 -20.77 -2.35 18.22
N GLY A 155 -19.62 -2.32 18.92
CA GLY A 155 -19.36 -3.12 20.11
C GLY A 155 -19.36 -4.63 19.83
N HIS A 156 -19.85 -5.44 20.78
CA HIS A 156 -19.85 -6.92 20.73
C HIS A 156 -20.89 -7.54 19.76
N ALA A 157 -21.08 -6.91 18.60
CA ALA A 157 -22.01 -7.37 17.56
C ALA A 157 -21.55 -8.66 16.88
N TYR A 158 -20.23 -8.89 16.84
CA TYR A 158 -19.60 -10.05 16.22
C TYR A 158 -18.67 -10.76 17.20
N ASP A 159 -18.52 -12.06 17.01
CA ASP A 159 -17.69 -12.91 17.86
C ASP A 159 -16.29 -13.11 17.24
N LEU A 160 -16.19 -13.00 15.91
CA LEU A 160 -14.95 -13.04 15.14
C LEU A 160 -14.97 -11.95 14.06
N VAL A 161 -13.92 -11.15 13.99
CA VAL A 161 -13.64 -10.20 12.91
C VAL A 161 -12.49 -10.74 12.06
N VAL A 162 -12.75 -10.91 10.77
CA VAL A 162 -11.73 -11.28 9.78
C VAL A 162 -11.28 -10.00 9.08
N TYR A 163 -10.03 -9.62 9.24
CA TYR A 163 -9.42 -8.51 8.52
C TYR A 163 -8.61 -9.03 7.33
N ALA A 164 -9.04 -8.73 6.11
CA ALA A 164 -8.38 -9.12 4.87
C ALA A 164 -7.84 -7.85 4.18
N PRO A 165 -6.63 -7.37 4.53
CA PRO A 165 -6.09 -6.13 4.01
C PRO A 165 -5.99 -6.13 2.48
N THR A 166 -6.41 -5.02 1.88
CA THR A 166 -6.37 -4.77 0.43
C THR A 166 -5.17 -3.90 0.01
N TYR A 167 -4.38 -3.47 0.98
CA TYR A 167 -3.23 -2.62 0.80
C TYR A 167 -1.97 -3.30 1.34
N GLY A 168 -0.86 -3.15 0.60
CA GLY A 168 0.39 -3.84 0.86
C GLY A 168 1.22 -3.25 1.99
N PHE A 169 2.43 -3.79 2.14
CA PHE A 169 3.45 -3.35 3.07
C PHE A 169 3.87 -1.89 2.78
N CYS A 170 3.82 -1.07 3.83
CA CYS A 170 4.33 0.29 3.81
C CYS A 170 5.29 0.53 4.97
N HIS A 171 6.53 0.87 4.65
CA HIS A 171 7.62 1.05 5.59
C HIS A 171 7.31 2.11 6.65
N ASP A 172 6.56 3.13 6.28
CA ASP A 172 6.12 4.24 7.14
C ASP A 172 4.89 3.91 8.01
N ASN A 173 4.20 2.79 7.76
CA ASN A 173 3.03 2.36 8.53
C ASN A 173 3.18 0.93 9.09
N PRO A 174 3.58 0.77 10.38
CA PRO A 174 3.75 -0.54 11.01
C PRO A 174 2.51 -1.45 10.96
N SER A 175 1.29 -0.89 10.93
CA SER A 175 0.07 -1.69 10.88
C SER A 175 -0.07 -2.51 9.59
N THR A 176 0.63 -2.11 8.52
CA THR A 176 0.67 -2.86 7.26
C THR A 176 1.64 -4.05 7.29
N HIS A 177 2.49 -4.16 8.32
CA HIS A 177 3.45 -5.26 8.46
C HIS A 177 2.83 -6.48 9.14
N LEU A 178 1.57 -6.35 9.59
CA LEU A 178 0.80 -7.37 10.29
C LEU A 178 1.58 -7.93 11.48
N ALA A 179 1.73 -9.26 11.59
CA ALA A 179 2.33 -9.87 12.77
C ALA A 179 3.76 -9.37 13.05
N SER A 180 4.54 -9.07 12.01
CA SER A 180 5.94 -8.62 12.13
C SER A 180 6.14 -7.27 12.80
N ALA A 181 5.07 -6.46 12.93
CA ALA A 181 5.11 -5.22 13.69
C ALA A 181 3.90 -5.10 14.64
N LEU A 182 3.36 -6.22 15.10
CA LEU A 182 2.14 -6.27 15.89
C LEU A 182 2.21 -5.35 17.13
N ALA A 183 3.35 -5.32 17.81
CA ALA A 183 3.59 -4.49 19.00
C ALA A 183 3.59 -2.97 18.71
N GLU A 184 3.86 -2.56 17.47
CA GLU A 184 3.83 -1.15 17.02
C GLU A 184 2.57 -0.82 16.20
N SER A 185 1.67 -1.81 16.01
CA SER A 185 0.47 -1.69 15.21
C SER A 185 -0.74 -1.24 16.04
N ARG A 186 -1.84 -0.92 15.34
CA ARG A 186 -3.13 -0.59 15.96
C ARG A 186 -3.92 -1.80 16.51
N PHE A 187 -3.60 -3.02 16.07
CA PHE A 187 -4.51 -4.16 16.20
C PHE A 187 -4.79 -4.59 17.64
N ILE A 188 -3.82 -4.53 18.56
CA ILE A 188 -4.05 -4.92 19.96
C ILE A 188 -5.12 -4.00 20.58
N ALA A 189 -4.98 -2.69 20.42
CA ALA A 189 -5.92 -1.71 20.94
C ALA A 189 -7.31 -1.83 20.28
N ASP A 190 -7.35 -2.04 18.97
CA ASP A 190 -8.61 -2.24 18.23
C ASP A 190 -9.35 -3.49 18.74
N VAL A 191 -8.64 -4.59 18.98
CA VAL A 191 -9.22 -5.85 19.45
C VAL A 191 -9.73 -5.75 20.88
N GLU A 192 -8.97 -5.13 21.78
CA GLU A 192 -9.42 -4.86 23.15
C GLU A 192 -10.67 -3.97 23.16
N HIS A 193 -10.79 -3.03 22.21
CA HIS A 193 -11.96 -2.18 22.07
C HIS A 193 -13.18 -2.93 21.52
N MET A 194 -12.99 -3.77 20.48
CA MET A 194 -14.06 -4.59 19.89
C MET A 194 -14.54 -5.69 20.84
N GLY A 195 -13.63 -6.28 21.62
CA GLY A 195 -13.89 -7.44 22.46
C GLY A 195 -14.37 -8.65 21.67
N ALA A 196 -13.79 -8.88 20.50
CA ALA A 196 -14.07 -10.01 19.61
C ALA A 196 -12.76 -10.70 19.21
N TRP A 197 -12.82 -11.98 18.82
CA TRP A 197 -11.66 -12.62 18.19
C TRP A 197 -11.32 -11.90 16.90
N PHE A 198 -10.04 -11.82 16.56
CA PHE A 198 -9.59 -11.09 15.38
C PHE A 198 -8.60 -11.91 14.58
N ALA A 199 -8.89 -12.12 13.30
CA ALA A 199 -8.05 -12.87 12.37
C ALA A 199 -7.60 -11.95 11.23
N ALA A 200 -6.32 -11.57 11.21
CA ALA A 200 -5.73 -10.87 10.08
C ALA A 200 -5.23 -11.88 9.04
N VAL A 201 -5.73 -11.75 7.81
CA VAL A 201 -5.48 -12.65 6.69
C VAL A 201 -4.65 -11.91 5.64
N GLY A 202 -3.33 -11.94 5.81
CA GLY A 202 -2.39 -11.27 4.94
C GLY A 202 -2.26 -11.97 3.58
N SER A 203 -2.34 -11.19 2.50
CA SER A 203 -1.91 -11.68 1.18
C SER A 203 -0.40 -11.90 1.16
N LEU A 204 0.09 -12.71 0.22
CA LEU A 204 1.52 -13.00 0.08
C LEU A 204 1.98 -12.80 -1.37
N GLY A 205 3.12 -12.12 -1.52
CA GLY A 205 3.76 -11.88 -2.82
C GLY A 205 3.55 -10.46 -3.33
N VAL A 206 3.44 -10.30 -4.65
CA VAL A 206 3.35 -8.99 -5.31
C VAL A 206 2.09 -8.93 -6.15
N TYR A 207 1.31 -7.87 -5.96
CA TYR A 207 0.13 -7.57 -6.78
C TYR A 207 0.18 -6.09 -7.13
N ASP A 208 0.06 -5.76 -8.41
CA ASP A 208 -0.06 -4.37 -8.90
C ASP A 208 1.05 -3.43 -8.39
N ALA A 209 2.27 -3.98 -8.28
CA ALA A 209 3.50 -3.36 -7.74
C ALA A 209 3.59 -3.18 -6.22
N GLN A 210 2.54 -3.51 -5.46
CA GLN A 210 2.58 -3.57 -4.00
C GLN A 210 3.12 -4.92 -3.52
N VAL A 211 3.84 -4.91 -2.40
CA VAL A 211 4.38 -6.12 -1.77
C VAL A 211 3.54 -6.50 -0.57
N PHE A 212 3.21 -7.77 -0.41
CA PHE A 212 2.44 -8.29 0.70
C PHE A 212 3.26 -9.33 1.48
N PRO A 213 3.46 -9.14 2.79
CA PRO A 213 4.38 -9.96 3.58
C PRO A 213 3.76 -11.28 4.06
N GLY A 214 2.47 -11.54 3.83
CA GLY A 214 1.77 -12.60 4.56
C GLY A 214 1.63 -12.18 6.02
N ALA A 215 2.35 -12.82 6.93
CA ALA A 215 2.34 -12.50 8.37
C ALA A 215 0.92 -12.49 8.98
N SER A 216 0.08 -13.42 8.54
CA SER A 216 -1.28 -13.61 9.08
C SER A 216 -1.23 -13.94 10.57
N PHE A 217 -2.21 -13.48 11.35
CA PHE A 217 -2.24 -13.74 12.79
C PHE A 217 -3.66 -13.78 13.35
N VAL A 218 -3.80 -14.31 14.56
CA VAL A 218 -5.06 -14.34 15.32
C VAL A 218 -4.84 -13.78 16.72
N LEU A 219 -5.65 -12.80 17.12
CA LEU A 219 -5.72 -12.26 18.47
C LEU A 219 -6.99 -12.74 19.18
N ALA A 220 -6.86 -13.04 20.46
CA ALA A 220 -7.99 -13.23 21.37
C ALA A 220 -8.63 -11.88 21.73
N PRO A 221 -9.91 -11.86 22.19
CA PRO A 221 -10.65 -10.63 22.51
C PRO A 221 -9.99 -9.67 23.51
N TRP A 222 -9.03 -10.15 24.30
CA TRP A 222 -8.28 -9.38 25.30
C TRP A 222 -6.84 -9.04 24.84
N GLY A 223 -6.55 -9.11 23.54
CA GLY A 223 -5.30 -8.63 22.95
C GLY A 223 -4.13 -9.62 22.94
N GLU A 224 -4.30 -10.85 23.45
CA GLU A 224 -3.26 -11.87 23.41
C GLU A 224 -3.16 -12.56 22.03
N LEU A 225 -1.92 -12.78 21.56
CA LEU A 225 -1.63 -13.46 20.31
C LEU A 225 -1.84 -14.97 20.44
N ALA A 226 -2.82 -15.50 19.71
CA ALA A 226 -3.19 -16.91 19.72
C ALA A 226 -2.44 -17.73 18.66
N ALA A 227 -2.20 -17.15 17.49
CA ALA A 227 -1.55 -17.82 16.37
C ALA A 227 -0.89 -16.79 15.43
N GLU A 228 0.23 -17.15 14.82
CA GLU A 228 0.97 -16.33 13.86
C GLU A 228 1.56 -17.19 12.73
N ALA A 229 1.52 -16.69 11.50
CA ALA A 229 2.15 -17.27 10.33
C ALA A 229 3.49 -16.57 10.02
N PRO A 230 4.48 -17.27 9.44
CA PRO A 230 5.75 -16.67 9.05
C PRO A 230 5.56 -15.57 7.99
N SER A 231 6.46 -14.59 7.99
CA SER A 231 6.50 -13.54 6.97
C SER A 231 7.23 -14.02 5.73
N PHE A 232 6.73 -13.59 4.56
CA PHE A 232 7.28 -13.88 3.23
C PHE A 232 7.32 -15.38 2.87
N GLU A 233 6.49 -16.20 3.52
CA GLU A 233 6.41 -17.65 3.30
C GLU A 233 4.96 -18.15 3.24
N GLU A 234 4.71 -19.23 2.50
CA GLU A 234 3.39 -19.88 2.49
C GLU A 234 3.15 -20.66 3.78
N ALA A 235 1.93 -20.58 4.32
CA ALA A 235 1.57 -21.24 5.57
C ALA A 235 0.08 -21.61 5.63
N LEU A 236 -0.22 -22.64 6.42
CA LEU A 236 -1.58 -22.98 6.84
C LEU A 236 -1.68 -22.74 8.35
N LEU A 237 -2.29 -21.64 8.76
CA LEU A 237 -2.39 -21.24 10.16
C LEU A 237 -3.71 -21.73 10.75
N LEU A 238 -3.64 -22.57 11.78
CA LEU A 238 -4.81 -23.15 12.45
C LEU A 238 -5.04 -22.45 13.79
N CYS A 239 -6.29 -22.07 14.06
CA CYS A 239 -6.66 -21.50 15.35
C CYS A 239 -8.06 -21.98 15.77
N ALA A 240 -8.20 -22.33 17.06
CA ALA A 240 -9.50 -22.55 17.67
C ALA A 240 -10.03 -21.20 18.16
N VAL A 241 -11.19 -20.80 17.65
CA VAL A 241 -11.92 -19.59 18.06
C VAL A 241 -13.11 -20.03 18.91
N ASP A 242 -13.17 -19.57 20.16
CA ASP A 242 -14.27 -19.85 21.06
C ASP A 242 -14.85 -18.52 21.58
N PRO A 243 -16.06 -18.12 21.13
CA PRO A 243 -16.71 -16.89 21.62
C PRO A 243 -16.94 -16.87 23.13
N ALA A 244 -17.01 -18.04 23.77
CA ALA A 244 -17.22 -18.15 25.21
C ALA A 244 -15.91 -18.19 26.01
N SER A 245 -14.75 -18.15 25.35
CA SER A 245 -13.47 -18.16 26.05
C SER A 245 -13.27 -16.88 26.84
N GLU A 246 -12.75 -17.01 28.05
CA GLU A 246 -12.25 -15.90 28.87
C GLU A 246 -10.74 -16.03 29.03
N GLY A 247 -10.05 -14.89 29.10
CA GLY A 247 -8.60 -14.84 29.20
C GLY A 247 -8.04 -15.19 30.59
N PRO A 248 -6.74 -15.47 30.68
CA PRO A 248 -5.76 -15.51 29.59
C PRO A 248 -5.82 -16.80 28.77
N LEU A 249 -5.22 -16.79 27.58
CA LEU A 249 -4.98 -17.99 26.79
C LEU A 249 -4.10 -18.97 27.58
N ALA A 250 -4.31 -20.27 27.36
CA ALA A 250 -3.48 -21.29 27.99
C ALA A 250 -2.01 -21.24 27.53
N GLN A 251 -1.78 -20.83 26.27
CA GLN A 251 -0.47 -20.74 25.64
C GLN A 251 -0.43 -19.56 24.66
N PRO A 252 -0.33 -18.31 25.16
CA PRO A 252 -0.20 -17.15 24.28
C PRO A 252 1.19 -17.16 23.62
N LEU A 253 1.24 -16.75 22.35
CA LEU A 253 2.49 -16.46 21.67
C LEU A 253 2.99 -15.07 22.10
N THR A 254 4.31 -14.91 22.14
CA THR A 254 4.93 -13.60 22.32
C THR A 254 5.20 -13.02 20.94
N PRO A 255 4.69 -11.83 20.61
CA PRO A 255 5.00 -11.18 19.34
C PRO A 255 6.50 -10.98 19.18
N ASP A 256 7.00 -11.14 17.96
CA ASP A 256 8.40 -10.87 17.65
C ASP A 256 8.74 -9.38 17.84
N VAL A 257 10.00 -9.11 18.18
CA VAL A 257 10.51 -7.73 18.25
C VAL A 257 10.66 -7.21 16.82
N PRO A 258 9.97 -6.11 16.44
CA PRO A 258 9.99 -5.64 15.06
C PRO A 258 11.40 -5.18 14.65
N ASP A 259 11.93 -5.74 13.55
CA ASP A 259 13.10 -5.20 12.86
C ASP A 259 12.65 -4.59 11.52
N ARG A 260 12.29 -3.30 11.57
CA ARG A 260 11.71 -2.57 10.44
C ARG A 260 12.60 -2.58 9.19
N LEU A 261 13.92 -2.57 9.39
CA LEU A 261 14.88 -2.52 8.28
C LEU A 261 15.07 -3.89 7.64
N LEU A 262 15.10 -4.95 8.45
CA LEU A 262 15.12 -6.33 7.95
C LEU A 262 13.82 -6.66 7.21
N THR A 263 12.66 -6.24 7.74
CA THR A 263 11.36 -6.41 7.07
C THR A 263 11.32 -5.64 5.75
N LEU A 264 11.84 -4.41 5.69
CA LEU A 264 11.98 -3.66 4.43
C LEU A 264 12.85 -4.41 3.43
N MET A 265 14.02 -4.93 3.85
CA MET A 265 14.90 -5.69 2.96
C MET A 265 14.19 -6.93 2.40
N ASN A 266 13.49 -7.69 3.23
CA ASN A 266 12.74 -8.87 2.81
C ASN A 266 11.56 -8.51 1.90
N ALA A 267 10.88 -7.39 2.16
CA ALA A 267 9.85 -6.86 1.26
C ALA A 267 10.42 -6.50 -0.11
N LEU A 268 11.60 -5.89 -0.19
CA LEU A 268 12.26 -5.59 -1.46
C LEU A 268 12.71 -6.86 -2.21
N ILE A 269 13.21 -7.86 -1.48
CA ILE A 269 13.63 -9.16 -2.05
C ILE A 269 12.41 -9.91 -2.62
N SER A 270 11.37 -10.08 -1.80
CA SER A 270 10.10 -10.71 -2.20
C SER A 270 9.43 -9.92 -3.33
N GLY A 271 9.46 -8.59 -3.23
CA GLY A 271 8.97 -7.65 -4.23
C GLY A 271 9.61 -7.84 -5.59
N LEU A 272 10.95 -7.87 -5.64
CA LEU A 272 11.68 -8.04 -6.89
C LEU A 272 11.46 -9.44 -7.50
N SER A 273 11.50 -10.49 -6.67
CA SER A 273 11.28 -11.87 -7.11
C SER A 273 9.85 -12.07 -7.64
N GLY A 274 8.86 -11.60 -6.89
CA GLY A 274 7.44 -11.68 -7.25
C GLY A 274 7.11 -10.87 -8.50
N PHE A 275 7.69 -9.67 -8.66
CA PHE A 275 7.52 -8.88 -9.88
C PHE A 275 8.07 -9.61 -11.11
N CYS A 276 9.27 -10.19 -11.02
CA CYS A 276 9.87 -10.95 -12.12
C CYS A 276 9.01 -12.18 -12.47
N ALA A 277 8.52 -12.91 -11.46
CA ALA A 277 7.63 -14.04 -11.65
C ALA A 277 6.31 -13.65 -12.34
N ALA A 278 5.69 -12.54 -11.92
CA ALA A 278 4.43 -12.05 -12.49
C ALA A 278 4.58 -11.62 -13.97
N GLU A 279 5.73 -11.05 -14.34
CA GLU A 279 6.04 -10.69 -15.72
C GLU A 279 6.62 -11.87 -16.54
N GLY A 280 6.80 -13.04 -15.93
CA GLY A 280 7.41 -14.21 -16.59
C GLY A 280 8.90 -14.03 -16.95
N VAL A 281 9.57 -13.07 -16.32
CA VAL A 281 10.99 -12.76 -16.56
C VAL A 281 11.86 -13.48 -15.54
N ARG A 282 12.95 -14.08 -16.01
CA ARG A 282 13.90 -14.81 -15.14
C ARG A 282 15.15 -14.01 -14.85
N ASP A 283 15.63 -13.26 -15.83
CA ASP A 283 16.91 -12.56 -15.79
C ASP A 283 16.73 -11.05 -15.61
N VAL A 284 17.64 -10.40 -14.91
CA VAL A 284 17.68 -8.94 -14.74
C VAL A 284 19.00 -8.35 -15.22
N ALA A 285 18.96 -7.11 -15.69
CA ALA A 285 20.14 -6.39 -16.15
C ALA A 285 20.27 -5.01 -15.52
N LEU A 286 21.44 -4.68 -14.94
CA LEU A 286 21.72 -3.41 -14.29
C LEU A 286 23.08 -2.80 -14.68
N VAL A 287 23.24 -1.50 -14.46
CA VAL A 287 24.55 -0.84 -14.52
C VAL A 287 25.18 -0.88 -13.13
N MET A 288 26.48 -1.14 -13.05
CA MET A 288 27.25 -1.06 -11.82
C MET A 288 28.35 0.01 -11.97
N ASP A 289 28.06 1.20 -11.44
CA ASP A 289 28.94 2.37 -11.43
C ASP A 289 29.69 2.53 -10.09
N GLY A 290 29.61 1.54 -9.21
CA GLY A 290 30.25 1.53 -7.89
C GLY A 290 29.61 2.46 -6.86
N SER A 291 28.53 3.18 -7.23
CA SER A 291 27.72 3.94 -6.28
C SER A 291 27.09 3.02 -5.24
N LEU A 292 26.68 3.60 -4.11
CA LEU A 292 25.99 2.84 -3.06
C LEU A 292 24.68 2.22 -3.59
N ILE A 293 23.91 3.01 -4.35
CA ILE A 293 22.60 2.59 -4.86
C ILE A 293 22.77 1.41 -5.82
N SER A 294 23.68 1.49 -6.80
CA SER A 294 23.92 0.37 -7.73
C SER A 294 24.44 -0.87 -7.02
N SER A 295 25.24 -0.69 -5.95
CA SER A 295 25.70 -1.80 -5.10
C SER A 295 24.54 -2.48 -4.39
N VAL A 296 23.62 -1.71 -3.81
CA VAL A 296 22.44 -2.24 -3.09
C VAL A 296 21.50 -2.95 -4.06
N VAL A 297 21.21 -2.36 -5.23
CA VAL A 297 20.37 -2.99 -6.26
C VAL A 297 20.99 -4.31 -6.72
N ALA A 298 22.31 -4.37 -6.96
CA ALA A 298 23.01 -5.60 -7.32
C ALA A 298 22.85 -6.69 -6.24
N THR A 299 23.01 -6.33 -4.97
CA THR A 299 22.87 -7.28 -3.86
C THR A 299 21.45 -7.77 -3.70
N LEU A 300 20.44 -6.88 -3.78
CA LEU A 300 19.03 -7.25 -3.70
C LEU A 300 18.62 -8.15 -4.86
N ALA A 301 19.10 -7.87 -6.07
CA ALA A 301 18.85 -8.72 -7.24
C ALA A 301 19.44 -10.13 -7.07
N CYS A 302 20.66 -10.24 -6.53
CA CYS A 302 21.26 -11.53 -6.23
C CYS A 302 20.52 -12.30 -5.13
N ASP A 303 20.07 -11.61 -4.09
CA ASP A 303 19.33 -12.23 -2.99
C ASP A 303 17.92 -12.67 -3.44
N ALA A 304 17.30 -11.95 -4.39
CA ALA A 304 15.95 -12.25 -4.91
C ALA A 304 15.91 -13.33 -5.99
N LEU A 305 16.87 -13.31 -6.94
CA LEU A 305 16.82 -14.14 -8.15
C LEU A 305 17.98 -15.14 -8.24
N GLY A 306 19.00 -15.00 -7.38
CA GLY A 306 20.24 -15.73 -7.48
C GLY A 306 21.20 -15.12 -8.52
N PRO A 307 22.52 -15.28 -8.33
CA PRO A 307 23.53 -14.57 -9.13
C PRO A 307 23.59 -14.98 -10.60
N MET A 308 23.10 -16.18 -10.94
CA MET A 308 23.06 -16.66 -12.33
C MET A 308 22.06 -15.90 -13.21
N ASN A 309 21.08 -15.25 -12.58
CA ASN A 309 20.00 -14.53 -13.25
C ASN A 309 20.22 -13.00 -13.22
N VAL A 310 21.42 -12.55 -12.84
CA VAL A 310 21.77 -11.13 -12.71
C VAL A 310 22.93 -10.83 -13.65
N HIS A 311 22.68 -9.91 -14.59
CA HIS A 311 23.69 -9.45 -15.55
C HIS A 311 24.04 -7.98 -15.32
N ALA A 312 25.32 -7.66 -15.26
CA ALA A 312 25.80 -6.32 -14.98
C ALA A 312 26.59 -5.74 -16.15
N VAL A 313 26.40 -4.44 -16.39
CA VAL A 313 27.35 -3.62 -17.15
C VAL A 313 28.17 -2.81 -16.16
N VAL A 314 29.47 -3.05 -16.09
CA VAL A 314 30.36 -2.41 -15.12
C VAL A 314 31.11 -1.25 -15.77
N GLY A 315 31.02 -0.07 -15.16
CA GLY A 315 31.76 1.14 -15.54
C GLY A 315 30.90 2.40 -15.53
N GLY A 316 31.48 3.52 -15.95
CA GLY A 316 30.80 4.82 -15.96
C GLY A 316 30.81 5.53 -14.61
N ALA A 317 31.65 5.08 -13.67
CA ALA A 317 31.73 5.65 -12.34
C ALA A 317 32.30 7.07 -12.30
N ALA A 318 32.02 7.79 -11.22
CA ALA A 318 32.57 9.12 -11.00
C ALA A 318 34.08 9.12 -10.68
N SER A 319 34.67 7.97 -10.34
CA SER A 319 36.10 7.83 -10.08
C SER A 319 36.62 6.41 -10.36
N PRO A 320 37.93 6.24 -10.66
CA PRO A 320 38.54 4.92 -10.87
C PRO A 320 38.47 3.99 -9.64
N GLU A 321 38.36 4.56 -8.42
CA GLU A 321 38.17 3.77 -7.20
C GLU A 321 36.79 3.09 -7.19
N LEU A 322 35.76 3.78 -7.68
CA LEU A 322 34.40 3.25 -7.76
C LEU A 322 34.24 2.22 -8.90
N ASP A 323 34.90 2.43 -10.05
CA ASP A 323 34.95 1.40 -11.09
C ASP A 323 35.63 0.11 -10.57
N ARG A 324 36.65 0.23 -9.71
CA ARG A 324 37.27 -0.93 -9.06
C ARG A 324 36.30 -1.58 -8.08
N ALA A 325 35.62 -0.79 -7.25
CA ALA A 325 34.62 -1.30 -6.30
C ALA A 325 33.48 -2.06 -7.01
N ALA A 326 33.00 -1.56 -8.14
CA ALA A 326 31.97 -2.21 -8.94
C ALA A 326 32.42 -3.58 -9.47
N ARG A 327 33.63 -3.66 -10.02
CA ARG A 327 34.23 -4.93 -10.50
C ARG A 327 34.43 -5.93 -9.36
N GLU A 328 34.93 -5.48 -8.22
CA GLU A 328 35.09 -6.33 -7.04
C GLU A 328 33.75 -6.86 -6.53
N LEU A 329 32.71 -6.02 -6.51
CA LEU A 329 31.37 -6.44 -6.08
C LEU A 329 30.79 -7.48 -7.05
N ALA A 330 30.87 -7.24 -8.36
CA ALA A 330 30.41 -8.19 -9.37
C ALA A 330 31.11 -9.57 -9.20
N ALA A 331 32.42 -9.57 -8.97
CA ALA A 331 33.18 -10.79 -8.71
C ALA A 331 32.78 -11.49 -7.39
N ARG A 332 32.53 -10.73 -6.31
CA ARG A 332 32.07 -11.29 -5.02
C ARG A 332 30.68 -11.91 -5.12
N LEU A 333 29.77 -11.26 -5.85
CA LEU A 333 28.42 -11.74 -6.09
C LEU A 333 28.37 -12.88 -7.11
N ARG A 334 29.43 -13.07 -7.91
CA ARG A 334 29.52 -14.07 -8.99
C ARG A 334 28.46 -13.89 -10.07
N ILE A 335 28.16 -12.64 -10.38
CA ILE A 335 27.23 -12.27 -11.45
C ILE A 335 27.96 -12.15 -12.78
N ASP A 336 27.21 -12.34 -13.87
CA ASP A 336 27.72 -12.15 -15.23
C ASP A 336 27.93 -10.65 -15.49
N ALA A 337 29.16 -10.23 -15.75
CA ALA A 337 29.51 -8.82 -15.83
C ALA A 337 30.29 -8.50 -17.11
N THR A 338 29.80 -7.51 -17.87
CA THR A 338 30.47 -6.95 -19.04
C THR A 338 31.04 -5.57 -18.69
N GLU A 339 32.35 -5.39 -18.86
CA GLU A 339 33.00 -4.09 -18.64
C GLU A 339 32.92 -3.21 -19.89
N ILE A 340 32.67 -1.91 -19.70
CA ILE A 340 32.82 -0.90 -20.75
C ILE A 340 34.26 -0.36 -20.76
N PRO A 341 34.73 0.30 -21.85
CA PRO A 341 36.06 0.88 -21.90
C PRO A 341 36.35 1.85 -20.76
N GLU A 342 37.57 1.83 -20.22
CA GLU A 342 37.99 2.72 -19.14
C GLU A 342 37.81 4.20 -19.54
N GLY A 343 37.22 4.98 -18.64
CA GLY A 343 36.91 6.40 -18.88
C GLY A 343 35.64 6.65 -19.71
N ALA A 344 34.91 5.61 -20.12
CA ALA A 344 33.58 5.77 -20.69
C ALA A 344 32.59 6.36 -19.67
N SER A 345 31.59 7.11 -20.14
CA SER A 345 30.59 7.74 -19.28
C SER A 345 29.53 6.74 -18.79
N LEU A 346 28.77 7.14 -17.76
CA LEU A 346 27.57 6.42 -17.32
C LEU A 346 26.57 6.21 -18.47
N ASP A 347 26.39 7.20 -19.35
CA ASP A 347 25.52 7.08 -20.52
C ASP A 347 25.96 5.93 -21.45
N CYS A 348 27.27 5.69 -21.60
CA CYS A 348 27.78 4.54 -22.35
C CYS A 348 27.43 3.22 -21.66
N ALA A 349 27.49 3.18 -20.33
CA ALA A 349 27.08 2.00 -19.55
C ALA A 349 25.58 1.71 -19.75
N GLU A 350 24.75 2.74 -19.69
CA GLU A 350 23.30 2.63 -19.89
C GLU A 350 22.94 2.17 -21.31
N LEU A 351 23.63 2.68 -22.33
CA LEU A 351 23.47 2.21 -23.72
C LEU A 351 23.85 0.73 -23.86
N LYS A 352 24.95 0.30 -23.21
CA LYS A 352 25.37 -1.10 -23.24
C LYS A 352 24.40 -2.00 -22.48
N ARG A 353 23.81 -1.53 -21.38
CA ARG A 353 22.76 -2.26 -20.65
C ARG A 353 21.51 -2.41 -21.51
N ALA A 354 21.11 -1.38 -22.25
CA ALA A 354 19.98 -1.46 -23.16
C ALA A 354 20.23 -2.46 -24.31
N GLU A 355 21.45 -2.56 -24.82
CA GLU A 355 21.86 -3.61 -25.77
C GLU A 355 21.73 -5.00 -25.13
N LEU A 356 22.25 -5.18 -23.92
CA LEU A 356 22.20 -6.44 -23.17
C LEU A 356 20.76 -6.91 -22.94
N VAL A 357 19.90 -6.03 -22.40
CA VAL A 357 18.46 -6.27 -22.20
C VAL A 357 17.78 -6.76 -23.47
N ARG A 358 18.08 -6.14 -24.61
CA ARG A 358 17.52 -6.54 -25.92
C ARG A 358 18.00 -7.91 -26.38
N CYS A 359 19.20 -8.33 -26.00
CA CYS A 359 19.77 -9.60 -26.41
C CYS A 359 19.38 -10.76 -25.49
N SER A 360 19.12 -10.49 -24.20
CA SER A 360 18.82 -11.52 -23.19
C SER A 360 17.37 -11.55 -22.73
N ASP A 361 16.54 -10.60 -23.18
CA ASP A 361 15.16 -10.42 -22.70
C ASP A 361 15.08 -10.22 -21.16
N ALA A 362 16.15 -9.68 -20.58
CA ALA A 362 16.27 -9.44 -19.15
C ALA A 362 15.53 -8.15 -18.74
N LEU A 363 14.92 -8.14 -17.56
CA LEU A 363 14.26 -6.95 -17.02
C LEU A 363 15.32 -5.89 -16.66
N PRO A 364 15.24 -4.67 -17.22
CA PRO A 364 16.17 -3.61 -16.87
C PRO A 364 15.92 -3.07 -15.45
N LEU A 365 16.92 -3.14 -14.57
CA LEU A 365 16.88 -2.52 -13.25
C LEU A 365 17.49 -1.11 -13.26
N ILE A 366 16.84 -0.21 -12.54
CA ILE A 366 17.20 1.22 -12.46
C ILE A 366 17.75 1.56 -11.08
N ASN A 367 18.92 2.20 -11.05
CA ASN A 367 19.64 2.57 -9.84
C ASN A 367 19.22 3.95 -9.31
N LEU A 368 17.94 4.13 -8.99
CA LEU A 368 17.44 5.34 -8.35
C LEU A 368 16.58 5.01 -7.13
N ASP A 369 16.81 5.78 -6.08
CA ASP A 369 16.01 5.79 -4.86
C ASP A 369 14.91 6.88 -4.92
N LYS A 370 13.97 6.88 -3.98
CA LYS A 370 12.85 7.84 -3.92
C LYS A 370 13.35 9.28 -3.84
N THR A 371 14.37 9.53 -3.03
CA THR A 371 15.02 10.84 -2.89
C THR A 371 15.63 11.31 -4.23
N GLY A 372 16.27 10.40 -4.97
CA GLY A 372 16.85 10.65 -6.28
C GLY A 372 15.80 10.96 -7.33
N PHE A 373 14.69 10.20 -7.36
CA PHE A 373 13.55 10.52 -8.22
C PHE A 373 12.91 11.87 -7.90
N ALA A 374 12.88 12.24 -6.62
CA ALA A 374 12.35 13.53 -6.18
C ALA A 374 13.23 14.70 -6.64
N LEU A 375 14.55 14.62 -6.44
CA LEU A 375 15.42 15.80 -6.48
C LEU A 375 16.51 15.78 -7.56
N GLU A 376 16.99 14.60 -7.99
CA GLU A 376 18.20 14.47 -8.81
C GLU A 376 17.95 13.98 -10.24
N ASN A 377 16.83 13.29 -10.48
CA ASN A 377 16.50 12.66 -11.75
C ASN A 377 16.43 13.69 -12.91
N ARG A 378 16.93 13.31 -14.08
CA ARG A 378 16.99 14.15 -15.28
C ARG A 378 16.14 13.56 -16.39
N SER A 379 15.45 14.41 -17.15
CA SER A 379 14.65 13.97 -18.29
C SER A 379 15.53 13.26 -19.34
N GLY A 380 15.13 12.06 -19.77
CA GLY A 380 15.82 11.29 -20.81
C GLY A 380 16.89 10.32 -20.30
N ALA A 381 17.14 10.26 -18.98
CA ALA A 381 18.16 9.37 -18.38
C ALA A 381 17.65 7.95 -18.04
N LEU A 382 16.35 7.68 -18.24
CA LEU A 382 15.72 6.45 -17.78
C LEU A 382 15.39 5.53 -18.94
N SER A 383 15.65 4.24 -18.74
CA SER A 383 15.28 3.20 -19.69
C SER A 383 13.79 2.90 -19.59
N VAL A 384 13.14 2.88 -20.75
CA VAL A 384 11.74 2.46 -20.88
C VAL A 384 11.60 0.99 -20.49
N GLY A 385 10.52 0.64 -19.79
CA GLY A 385 10.17 -0.75 -19.48
C GLY A 385 10.96 -1.41 -18.34
N GLY A 386 11.67 -0.63 -17.51
CA GLY A 386 12.40 -1.16 -16.36
C GLY A 386 11.64 -1.15 -15.05
N LEU A 387 12.30 -1.70 -14.03
CA LEU A 387 11.90 -1.64 -12.62
C LEU A 387 12.96 -0.86 -11.84
N ALA A 388 12.55 0.06 -10.97
CA ALA A 388 13.43 0.65 -9.95
C ALA A 388 13.08 0.02 -8.59
N PRO A 389 13.82 -1.00 -8.12
CA PRO A 389 13.50 -1.70 -6.87
C PRO A 389 13.52 -0.77 -5.65
N LEU A 390 14.40 0.23 -5.66
CA LEU A 390 14.52 1.23 -4.59
C LEU A 390 13.71 2.50 -4.86
N GLY A 391 12.93 2.54 -5.95
CA GLY A 391 12.29 3.77 -6.43
C GLY A 391 11.31 4.41 -5.46
N ASP A 392 10.85 3.66 -4.46
CA ASP A 392 9.98 4.12 -3.38
C ASP A 392 10.61 4.01 -1.98
N VAL A 393 11.94 3.85 -1.91
CA VAL A 393 12.74 3.83 -0.67
C VAL A 393 13.52 5.13 -0.53
N TYR A 394 13.45 5.81 0.62
CA TYR A 394 14.26 7.01 0.87
C TYR A 394 15.76 6.66 0.96
N ARG A 395 16.63 7.60 0.56
CA ARG A 395 18.08 7.35 0.54
C ARG A 395 18.64 7.03 1.93
N SER A 396 18.05 7.57 3.00
CA SER A 396 18.47 7.26 4.37
C SER A 396 18.31 5.77 4.66
N ASP A 397 17.18 5.20 4.27
CA ASP A 397 16.90 3.76 4.38
C ASP A 397 17.79 2.95 3.45
N VAL A 398 18.11 3.43 2.23
CA VAL A 398 19.09 2.74 1.35
C VAL A 398 20.47 2.66 2.00
N VAL A 399 20.92 3.73 2.67
CA VAL A 399 22.19 3.74 3.41
C VAL A 399 22.12 2.75 4.59
N ALA A 400 21.00 2.72 5.31
CA ALA A 400 20.80 1.78 6.40
C ALA A 400 20.77 0.32 5.90
N LEU A 401 20.05 0.03 4.82
CA LEU A 401 19.97 -1.28 4.15
C LEU A 401 21.35 -1.76 3.74
N ALA A 402 22.19 -0.90 3.16
CA ALA A 402 23.55 -1.27 2.79
C ALA A 402 24.40 -1.68 4.01
N ARG A 403 24.23 -1.00 5.15
CA ARG A 403 24.90 -1.35 6.42
C ARG A 403 24.39 -2.68 6.94
N LEU A 404 23.06 -2.87 6.99
CA LEU A 404 22.43 -4.12 7.41
C LEU A 404 22.87 -5.29 6.53
N ARG A 405 22.83 -5.14 5.21
CA ARG A 405 23.21 -6.21 4.28
C ARG A 405 24.65 -6.67 4.46
N ASN A 406 25.55 -5.73 4.80
CA ASN A 406 26.94 -6.01 5.10
C ASN A 406 27.16 -6.70 6.46
N THR A 407 26.20 -6.67 7.40
CA THR A 407 26.29 -7.48 8.63
C THR A 407 26.05 -8.97 8.34
N ILE A 408 25.24 -9.28 7.32
CA ILE A 408 24.98 -10.64 6.84
C ILE A 408 26.17 -11.16 6.03
N SER A 409 26.63 -10.39 5.05
CA SER A 409 27.84 -10.69 4.26
C SER A 409 28.48 -9.42 3.75
N GLN A 410 29.76 -9.21 4.03
CA GLN A 410 30.50 -7.99 3.69
C GLN A 410 30.88 -7.95 2.21
N VAL A 411 29.89 -7.73 1.34
CA VAL A 411 30.08 -7.68 -0.11
C VAL A 411 30.24 -6.25 -0.63
N ILE A 412 29.48 -5.29 -0.09
CA ILE A 412 29.51 -3.88 -0.53
C ILE A 412 30.78 -3.20 -0.01
N SER A 413 31.55 -2.61 -0.92
CA SER A 413 32.87 -2.06 -0.61
C SER A 413 32.80 -0.83 0.31
N PRO A 414 33.82 -0.58 1.16
CA PRO A 414 33.92 0.66 1.92
C PRO A 414 33.97 1.92 1.04
N ALA A 415 34.47 1.83 -0.19
CA ALA A 415 34.50 2.95 -1.13
C ALA A 415 33.07 3.34 -1.53
N SER A 416 32.25 2.37 -1.94
CA SER A 416 30.83 2.55 -2.26
C SER A 416 30.04 3.09 -1.06
N MET A 417 30.30 2.55 0.14
CA MET A 417 29.68 3.02 1.39
C MET A 417 29.99 4.49 1.74
N ARG A 418 31.13 5.03 1.29
CA ARG A 418 31.50 6.44 1.50
C ARG A 418 31.13 7.35 0.32
N ALA A 419 30.71 6.78 -0.80
CA ALA A 419 30.52 7.52 -2.04
C ALA A 419 29.17 8.24 -2.13
N TRP A 420 28.17 7.81 -1.37
CA TRP A 420 26.86 8.45 -1.37
C TRP A 420 26.93 9.89 -0.84
N LYS A 421 26.03 10.73 -1.34
CA LYS A 421 25.91 12.13 -0.94
C LYS A 421 24.43 12.49 -0.78
N ALA A 422 24.15 13.40 0.14
CA ALA A 422 22.85 14.06 0.17
C ALA A 422 22.65 14.89 -1.12
N PRO A 423 21.40 15.00 -1.62
CA PRO A 423 21.09 15.86 -2.75
C PRO A 423 21.58 17.30 -2.55
N ALA A 424 22.09 17.90 -3.61
CA ALA A 424 22.58 19.28 -3.56
C ALA A 424 21.42 20.28 -3.47
N VAL A 425 21.27 20.92 -2.31
CA VAL A 425 20.32 22.02 -2.08
C VAL A 425 21.11 23.26 -1.65
N GLU A 426 20.83 24.41 -2.28
CA GLU A 426 21.51 25.66 -1.95
C GLU A 426 21.23 26.09 -0.50
N GLY A 427 22.25 26.53 0.23
CA GLY A 427 22.16 26.92 1.65
C GLY A 427 22.13 25.74 2.64
N MET A 428 22.10 24.49 2.16
CA MET A 428 21.94 23.32 3.02
C MET A 428 23.10 23.13 4.02
N MET A 429 24.34 23.31 3.55
CA MET A 429 25.54 23.16 4.37
C MET A 429 25.69 24.21 5.48
N GLU A 430 24.98 25.33 5.38
CA GLU A 430 25.03 26.40 6.39
C GLU A 430 24.25 26.02 7.66
N ARG A 431 23.22 25.16 7.50
CA ARG A 431 22.36 24.70 8.61
C ARG A 431 22.63 23.26 9.00
N TYR A 432 22.95 22.40 8.04
CA TYR A 432 23.16 20.96 8.21
C TYR A 432 24.55 20.56 7.72
N ILE A 433 25.48 20.36 8.64
CA ILE A 433 26.90 20.19 8.33
C ILE A 433 27.20 18.79 7.78
N THR A 434 26.52 17.76 8.28
CA THR A 434 26.79 16.35 7.93
C THR A 434 25.84 15.86 6.86
N ALA A 435 26.29 14.94 6.00
CA ALA A 435 25.44 14.35 4.97
C ALA A 435 24.21 13.64 5.57
N ASP A 436 24.36 12.97 6.72
CA ASP A 436 23.23 12.33 7.42
C ASP A 436 22.19 13.36 7.89
N SER A 437 22.60 14.48 8.50
CA SER A 437 21.65 15.51 8.96
C SER A 437 21.00 16.27 7.80
N GLN A 438 21.71 16.39 6.67
CA GLN A 438 21.12 16.92 5.45
C GLN A 438 20.03 16.00 4.91
N LEU A 439 20.30 14.70 4.87
CA LEU A 439 19.37 13.72 4.35
C LEU A 439 18.15 13.56 5.25
N GLU A 440 18.33 13.55 6.57
CA GLU A 440 17.22 13.53 7.54
C GLU A 440 16.24 14.70 7.32
N PHE A 441 16.76 15.91 7.08
CA PHE A 441 15.90 17.07 6.79
C PHE A 441 15.21 16.96 5.43
N ILE A 442 15.89 16.45 4.40
CA ILE A 442 15.30 16.24 3.08
C ILE A 442 14.15 15.23 3.16
N ASP A 443 14.39 14.09 3.80
CA ASP A 443 13.40 13.03 3.94
C ASP A 443 12.22 13.50 4.79
N TYR A 444 12.44 14.33 5.81
CA TYR A 444 11.37 15.00 6.56
C TYR A 444 10.46 15.85 5.67
N VAL A 445 11.06 16.72 4.83
CA VAL A 445 10.30 17.61 3.93
C VAL A 445 9.54 16.81 2.86
N LEU A 446 10.18 15.79 2.29
CA LEU A 446 9.56 14.92 1.30
C LEU A 446 8.42 14.10 1.92
N SER A 447 8.66 13.47 3.09
CA SER A 447 7.66 12.68 3.82
C SER A 447 6.46 13.53 4.22
N GLY A 448 6.72 14.75 4.68
CA GLY A 448 5.66 15.72 4.98
C GLY A 448 4.77 16.02 3.79
N ARG A 449 5.36 16.15 2.59
CA ARG A 449 4.62 16.51 1.39
C ARG A 449 3.92 15.33 0.72
N ILE A 450 4.56 14.17 0.71
CA ILE A 450 4.14 12.99 -0.04
C ILE A 450 3.27 12.11 0.86
N GLU A 451 3.82 11.45 1.87
CA GLU A 451 3.10 10.49 2.71
C GLU A 451 2.13 11.14 3.71
N TRP A 452 2.52 12.24 4.36
CA TRP A 452 1.70 12.87 5.41
C TRP A 452 0.69 13.90 4.88
N GLY A 453 0.69 14.16 3.57
CA GLY A 453 -0.27 15.07 2.93
C GLY A 453 -0.23 16.53 3.42
N ARG A 454 0.87 16.99 4.05
CA ARG A 454 0.99 18.36 4.55
C ARG A 454 1.02 19.37 3.40
N SER A 455 0.45 20.54 3.64
CA SER A 455 0.46 21.65 2.68
C SER A 455 1.83 22.30 2.56
N HIS A 456 2.03 23.10 1.51
CA HIS A 456 3.27 23.86 1.35
C HIS A 456 3.51 24.78 2.56
N THR A 457 2.46 25.48 3.00
CA THR A 457 2.55 26.42 4.12
C THR A 457 2.91 25.72 5.42
N GLN A 458 2.25 24.59 5.74
CA GLN A 458 2.56 23.81 6.95
C GLN A 458 4.03 23.39 7.01
N ILE A 459 4.58 22.90 5.90
CA ILE A 459 5.97 22.43 5.83
C ILE A 459 6.97 23.59 6.00
N VAL A 460 6.67 24.77 5.43
CA VAL A 460 7.58 25.93 5.46
C VAL A 460 7.51 26.68 6.79
N GLU A 461 6.33 26.76 7.42
CA GLU A 461 6.15 27.47 8.70
C GLU A 461 6.64 26.68 9.92
N GLU A 462 6.85 25.36 9.79
CA GLU A 462 7.48 24.56 10.84
C GLU A 462 8.95 24.98 11.06
N ASP A 463 9.36 25.12 12.32
CA ASP A 463 10.60 25.76 12.79
C ASP A 463 11.92 25.01 12.44
N ARG A 464 11.88 24.13 11.43
CA ARG A 464 12.99 23.25 11.05
C ARG A 464 13.77 23.72 9.83
N GLY A 465 13.27 24.63 8.98
CA GLY A 465 14.04 24.90 7.75
C GLY A 465 13.51 25.90 6.75
N GLY A 466 12.27 26.40 6.87
CA GLY A 466 11.71 27.51 6.07
C GLY A 466 12.13 27.54 4.60
N GLU A 467 13.05 28.45 4.26
CA GLU A 467 13.58 28.64 2.91
C GLU A 467 14.20 27.37 2.30
N LEU A 468 14.84 26.51 3.10
CA LEU A 468 15.39 25.24 2.62
C LEU A 468 14.28 24.27 2.23
N ALA A 469 13.19 24.22 3.02
CA ALA A 469 12.04 23.38 2.69
C ALA A 469 11.38 23.86 1.39
N GLU A 470 11.23 25.17 1.22
CA GLU A 470 10.69 25.76 -0.02
C GLU A 470 11.55 25.38 -1.25
N ARG A 471 12.89 25.42 -1.12
CA ARG A 471 13.81 24.98 -2.18
C ARG A 471 13.67 23.50 -2.51
N ILE A 472 13.50 22.64 -1.52
CA ILE A 472 13.28 21.20 -1.72
C ILE A 472 11.95 20.94 -2.45
N LEU A 473 10.87 21.61 -2.03
CA LEU A 473 9.55 21.50 -2.68
C LEU A 473 9.59 22.01 -4.14
N GLU A 474 10.35 23.07 -4.39
CA GLU A 474 10.57 23.58 -5.75
C GLU A 474 11.36 22.59 -6.61
N LEU A 475 12.41 21.96 -6.07
CA LEU A 475 13.14 20.88 -6.75
C LEU A 475 12.21 19.71 -7.09
N LEU A 476 11.43 19.23 -6.11
CA LEU A 476 10.42 18.18 -6.31
C LEU A 476 9.46 18.54 -7.46
N ARG A 477 9.06 19.81 -7.57
CA ARG A 477 8.19 20.31 -8.64
C ARG A 477 8.87 20.33 -10.00
N ILE A 478 10.03 20.97 -10.15
CA ILE A 478 10.68 21.13 -11.46
C ILE A 478 11.17 19.79 -12.03
N ARG A 479 11.45 18.80 -11.17
CA ARG A 479 11.87 17.45 -11.58
C ARG A 479 10.72 16.54 -12.00
N ARG A 480 9.47 17.00 -11.88
CA ARG A 480 8.27 16.24 -12.26
C ARG A 480 8.32 15.66 -13.67
N ARG A 481 8.84 16.42 -14.65
CA ARG A 481 8.92 15.96 -16.04
C ARG A 481 9.72 14.67 -16.18
N ALA A 482 10.78 14.49 -15.39
CA ALA A 482 11.58 13.27 -15.41
C ALA A 482 10.83 12.07 -14.81
N ARG A 483 9.88 12.30 -13.91
CA ARG A 483 9.03 11.26 -13.30
C ARG A 483 7.90 10.77 -14.20
N LEU A 484 7.43 11.59 -15.13
CA LEU A 484 6.46 11.14 -16.15
C LEU A 484 7.00 10.03 -17.05
N ALA A 485 8.33 9.88 -17.12
CA ALA A 485 9.00 8.81 -17.85
C ALA A 485 9.64 7.79 -16.88
N ALA A 486 9.22 7.77 -15.61
CA ALA A 486 9.79 6.86 -14.63
C ALA A 486 9.43 5.39 -14.95
N PRO A 487 10.33 4.46 -14.62
CA PRO A 487 10.04 3.03 -14.64
C PRO A 487 8.94 2.67 -13.62
N ARG A 488 8.48 1.42 -13.67
CA ARG A 488 7.71 0.86 -12.55
C ARG A 488 8.59 0.83 -11.29
N VAL A 489 7.98 0.94 -10.12
CA VAL A 489 8.65 0.89 -8.81
C VAL A 489 7.97 -0.17 -7.96
N LEU A 490 8.70 -0.78 -7.03
CA LEU A 490 8.04 -1.51 -5.95
C LEU A 490 7.46 -0.48 -4.99
N VAL A 491 6.15 -0.53 -4.73
CA VAL A 491 5.46 0.38 -3.81
C VAL A 491 5.64 -0.17 -2.40
N ILE A 492 6.33 0.61 -1.55
CA ILE A 492 6.67 0.24 -0.17
C ILE A 492 6.41 1.37 0.82
N SER A 493 5.66 2.40 0.43
CA SER A 493 5.27 3.53 1.27
C SER A 493 3.79 3.86 1.09
N SER A 494 3.18 4.49 2.10
CA SER A 494 1.75 4.86 2.08
C SER A 494 1.32 5.70 0.88
N GLN A 495 2.27 6.45 0.29
CA GLN A 495 2.09 7.13 -0.97
C GLN A 495 3.38 7.13 -1.78
N SER A 496 3.36 6.46 -2.93
CA SER A 496 4.49 6.46 -3.83
C SER A 496 4.63 7.79 -4.53
N LEU A 497 5.88 8.18 -4.78
CA LEU A 497 6.17 9.37 -5.58
C LEU A 497 5.58 9.29 -7.00
N MET A 498 5.37 8.07 -7.53
CA MET A 498 4.78 7.85 -8.85
C MET A 498 3.27 8.12 -8.88
N GLU A 499 2.59 8.06 -7.73
CA GLU A 499 1.16 8.34 -7.58
C GLU A 499 0.88 9.85 -7.45
N THR A 500 1.92 10.67 -7.26
CA THR A 500 1.80 12.14 -7.19
C THR A 500 1.60 12.78 -8.58
N VAL A 501 0.45 12.51 -9.19
CA VAL A 501 0.11 12.99 -10.54
C VAL A 501 -0.50 14.39 -10.48
N GLN A 502 -0.19 15.21 -11.49
CA GLN A 502 -0.87 16.48 -11.75
C GLN A 502 -1.27 16.54 -13.23
N PRO A 503 -2.22 17.39 -13.62
CA PRO A 503 -2.50 17.60 -15.04
C PRO A 503 -1.24 17.97 -15.83
N LEU A 504 -1.16 17.51 -17.08
CA LEU A 504 -0.09 17.93 -17.98
C LEU A 504 -0.20 19.44 -18.21
N GLY A 505 0.90 20.17 -18.04
CA GLY A 505 0.91 21.63 -18.20
C GLY A 505 0.28 22.40 -17.03
N MET A 506 0.01 21.75 -15.88
CA MET A 506 -0.43 22.42 -14.65
C MET A 506 0.50 23.57 -14.28
N ARG A 507 -0.02 24.80 -14.33
CA ARG A 507 0.74 26.03 -13.99
C ARG A 507 0.57 26.44 -12.55
N TRP A 508 -0.56 26.09 -11.94
CA TRP A 508 -0.79 26.34 -10.54
C TRP A 508 0.08 25.41 -9.71
N HIS A 509 0.69 25.95 -8.68
CA HIS A 509 1.34 25.19 -7.64
C HIS A 509 1.12 25.91 -6.32
N ASP A 510 1.03 25.14 -5.25
CA ASP A 510 0.92 25.70 -3.92
C ASP A 510 2.21 26.44 -3.54
N ARG A 511 2.08 27.42 -2.66
CA ARG A 511 3.15 28.30 -2.16
C ARG A 511 2.84 28.63 -0.72
N ALA A 512 3.88 28.86 0.09
CA ALA A 512 3.70 29.38 1.44
C ALA A 512 2.91 30.70 1.40
N ARG A 513 1.87 30.81 2.25
CA ARG A 513 0.99 31.98 2.30
C ARG A 513 1.26 32.78 3.57
N ALA A 514 1.33 34.10 3.44
CA ALA A 514 1.47 34.98 4.59
C ALA A 514 0.21 34.91 5.46
N GLY A 515 0.36 34.45 6.72
CA GLY A 515 -0.73 34.33 7.68
C GLY A 515 -1.20 32.90 7.96
N GLY A 516 -0.40 31.88 7.62
CA GLY A 516 -0.75 30.49 7.83
C GLY A 516 -1.63 29.88 6.75
N GLU A 517 -1.80 28.57 6.83
CA GLU A 517 -2.81 27.89 6.03
C GLU A 517 -4.20 28.31 6.52
N GLN A 518 -5.01 28.88 5.63
CA GLN A 518 -6.39 29.17 5.96
C GLN A 518 -7.14 27.85 6.08
N ASP A 519 -7.69 27.59 7.27
CA ASP A 519 -8.50 26.40 7.49
C ASP A 519 -9.86 26.58 6.79
N TRP A 520 -9.96 25.97 5.60
CA TRP A 520 -11.18 25.93 4.80
C TRP A 520 -12.20 24.93 5.33
N ARG A 521 -11.92 24.22 6.42
CA ARG A 521 -12.89 23.36 7.11
C ARG A 521 -13.97 24.15 7.83
N HIS A 522 -13.76 25.46 8.03
CA HIS A 522 -14.72 26.37 8.64
C HIS A 522 -15.44 27.19 7.58
N LEU A 523 -16.77 27.08 7.53
CA LEU A 523 -17.63 27.79 6.58
C LEU A 523 -17.45 29.32 6.63
N ASP A 524 -17.13 29.86 7.81
CA ASP A 524 -16.81 31.29 8.01
C ASP A 524 -15.67 31.78 7.11
N SER A 525 -14.67 30.93 6.84
CA SER A 525 -13.55 31.25 5.94
C SER A 525 -14.03 31.40 4.49
N TYR A 526 -14.99 30.58 4.08
CA TYR A 526 -15.57 30.57 2.73
C TYR A 526 -16.51 31.76 2.50
N LEU A 527 -17.34 32.10 3.49
CA LEU A 527 -18.27 33.23 3.44
C LEU A 527 -17.55 34.59 3.36
N ARG A 528 -16.38 34.71 3.98
CA ARG A 528 -15.52 35.91 3.84
C ARG A 528 -14.97 36.06 2.42
N LEU A 529 -14.68 34.96 1.73
CA LEU A 529 -14.14 34.96 0.36
C LEU A 529 -15.17 35.40 -0.68
N LEU A 530 -16.43 34.98 -0.52
CA LEU A 530 -17.53 35.32 -1.43
C LEU A 530 -18.03 36.78 -1.31
N GLY A 531 -17.40 37.59 -0.46
CA GLY A 531 -17.74 39.01 -0.31
C GLY A 531 -19.07 39.26 0.40
N SER A 532 -19.61 38.26 1.12
CA SER A 532 -20.75 38.45 2.01
C SER A 532 -20.37 39.47 3.08
N SER A 533 -21.13 40.56 3.19
CA SER A 533 -20.94 41.56 4.24
C SER A 533 -21.03 40.88 5.61
N PRO A 534 -20.16 41.22 6.59
CA PRO A 534 -20.17 40.62 7.94
C PRO A 534 -21.51 40.79 8.70
N ASP A 535 -22.41 41.65 8.21
CA ASP A 535 -23.73 41.90 8.79
C ASP A 535 -24.85 40.97 8.30
N ALA A 536 -24.59 40.13 7.30
CA ALA A 536 -25.54 39.12 6.84
C ALA A 536 -25.12 37.75 7.35
N SER A 537 -25.26 37.51 8.66
CA SER A 537 -25.08 36.16 9.22
C SER A 537 -26.04 35.21 8.49
N PRO A 538 -25.53 34.18 7.79
CA PRO A 538 -26.40 33.14 7.24
C PRO A 538 -27.26 32.56 8.36
N SER A 539 -28.51 32.22 8.05
CA SER A 539 -29.36 31.52 9.02
C SER A 539 -28.63 30.23 9.48
N ALA A 540 -28.84 29.81 10.72
CA ALA A 540 -28.21 28.59 11.25
C ALA A 540 -28.57 27.31 10.45
N ALA A 541 -29.62 27.37 9.63
CA ALA A 541 -29.97 26.33 8.66
C ALA A 541 -29.08 26.39 7.42
N MET A 542 -28.89 27.58 6.83
CA MET A 542 -28.01 27.78 5.67
C MET A 542 -26.53 27.57 6.01
N HIS A 543 -26.11 27.87 7.24
CA HIS A 543 -24.78 27.51 7.74
C HIS A 543 -24.57 25.99 7.74
N ARG A 544 -25.53 25.22 8.29
CA ARG A 544 -25.43 23.76 8.29
C ARG A 544 -25.49 23.16 6.90
N GLU A 545 -26.41 23.64 6.05
CA GLU A 545 -26.56 23.13 4.68
C GLU A 545 -25.31 23.41 3.82
N LEU A 546 -24.65 24.56 4.02
CA LEU A 546 -23.38 24.88 3.35
C LEU A 546 -22.19 24.13 3.96
N GLU A 547 -22.14 23.91 5.28
CA GLU A 547 -21.12 23.06 5.91
C GLU A 547 -21.24 21.61 5.45
N ASP A 548 -22.46 21.09 5.34
CA ASP A 548 -22.74 19.76 4.83
C ASP A 548 -22.41 19.67 3.34
N SER A 549 -22.73 20.69 2.55
CA SER A 549 -22.39 20.75 1.11
C SER A 549 -20.87 20.89 0.87
N LEU A 550 -20.16 21.68 1.68
CA LEU A 550 -18.70 21.81 1.59
C LEU A 550 -17.98 20.59 2.15
N GLY A 551 -18.51 19.97 3.20
CA GLY A 551 -18.10 18.67 3.70
C GLY A 551 -18.23 17.64 2.58
N PHE A 552 -19.41 17.56 1.97
CA PHE A 552 -19.66 16.71 0.81
C PHE A 552 -18.70 17.01 -0.35
N LEU A 553 -18.55 18.26 -0.79
CA LEU A 553 -17.64 18.63 -1.88
C LEU A 553 -16.15 18.39 -1.56
N ARG A 554 -15.77 18.49 -0.28
CA ARG A 554 -14.41 18.19 0.16
C ARG A 554 -14.19 16.69 0.19
N ASP A 555 -15.12 15.94 0.74
CA ASP A 555 -15.06 14.48 0.77
C ASP A 555 -15.11 13.95 -0.68
N LEU A 556 -15.86 14.62 -1.55
CA LEU A 556 -15.84 14.42 -3.00
C LEU A 556 -14.47 14.71 -3.62
N ALA A 557 -13.87 15.87 -3.33
CA ALA A 557 -12.60 16.29 -3.92
C ALA A 557 -11.39 15.47 -3.40
N LEU A 558 -11.41 15.07 -2.13
CA LEU A 558 -10.43 14.18 -1.52
C LEU A 558 -10.60 12.74 -2.01
N ALA A 559 -11.84 12.32 -2.32
CA ALA A 559 -12.14 11.06 -2.99
C ALA A 559 -12.11 11.16 -4.54
N GLY A 560 -11.43 12.14 -5.14
CA GLY A 560 -11.24 12.16 -6.60
C GLY A 560 -12.45 12.55 -7.48
N GLY A 561 -13.49 13.17 -6.91
CA GLY A 561 -14.65 13.74 -7.61
C GLY A 561 -15.94 12.93 -7.44
N LEU A 562 -17.03 13.42 -8.07
CA LEU A 562 -18.40 12.81 -8.09
C LEU A 562 -18.46 11.37 -8.62
N PHE A 563 -17.31 10.79 -8.97
CA PHE A 563 -17.13 9.47 -9.54
C PHE A 563 -16.03 8.64 -8.84
N GLY A 564 -15.49 9.10 -7.69
CA GLY A 564 -14.38 8.43 -7.00
C GLY A 564 -14.62 8.13 -5.51
N GLY A 565 -15.84 8.34 -5.01
CA GLY A 565 -16.20 8.02 -3.64
C GLY A 565 -16.31 6.51 -3.42
N LEU A 566 -15.19 5.85 -3.08
CA LEU A 566 -15.05 4.65 -2.23
C LEU A 566 -13.58 4.20 -2.28
N GLY A 567 -12.74 4.79 -1.43
CA GLY A 567 -11.35 4.37 -1.26
C GLY A 567 -10.42 5.52 -0.90
N ALA A 568 -9.85 5.45 0.31
CA ALA A 568 -8.83 6.34 0.87
C ALA A 568 -9.30 7.75 1.31
N GLN A 569 -9.63 7.89 2.59
CA GLN A 569 -9.52 9.19 3.29
C GLN A 569 -8.87 9.00 4.67
N ASN A 570 -7.66 9.52 4.81
CA ASN A 570 -6.91 9.52 6.07
C ASN A 570 -7.57 10.47 7.12
N PRO A 571 -7.62 10.11 8.42
CA PRO A 571 -8.36 10.87 9.42
C PRO A 571 -7.52 12.00 10.05
N GLN A 572 -8.15 13.13 10.35
CA GLN A 572 -7.71 14.03 11.42
C GLN A 572 -8.80 14.15 12.49
N GLU A 573 -8.33 14.06 13.73
CA GLU A 573 -9.02 14.12 15.03
C GLU A 573 -10.27 15.02 15.04
N ARG A 574 -11.40 14.46 15.47
CA ARG A 574 -12.52 15.24 16.01
C ARG A 574 -12.93 14.71 17.37
N ASP A 575 -12.68 15.56 18.37
CA ASP A 575 -13.10 15.43 19.75
C ASP A 575 -14.64 15.38 19.85
N SER A 576 -15.16 14.39 20.56
CA SER A 576 -16.57 14.08 20.68
C SER A 576 -17.20 14.83 21.85
N SER A 577 -17.83 15.98 21.59
CA SER A 577 -18.93 16.44 22.45
C SER A 577 -19.85 17.43 21.74
N GLN A 578 -21.15 17.29 22.01
CA GLN A 578 -22.29 18.15 21.67
C GLN A 578 -23.15 17.72 20.45
N ARG A 579 -24.23 16.98 20.76
CA ARG A 579 -25.46 16.94 19.95
C ARG A 579 -26.41 18.05 20.41
N PRO A 580 -27.20 18.64 19.49
CA PRO A 580 -28.61 18.80 19.83
C PRO A 580 -29.59 18.47 18.68
N HIS A 581 -30.72 17.90 19.10
CA HIS A 581 -31.94 17.60 18.35
C HIS A 581 -32.59 18.83 17.70
N LEU A 582 -33.34 18.63 16.60
CA LEU A 582 -34.50 19.38 16.05
C LEU A 582 -34.94 18.57 14.79
N GLY A 583 -36.20 18.29 14.42
CA GLY A 583 -37.50 18.92 14.64
C GLY A 583 -38.16 19.10 13.26
N ASP A 584 -39.31 18.44 13.02
CA ASP A 584 -40.06 18.36 11.76
C ASP A 584 -40.23 19.67 10.96
N GLY A 585 -40.21 19.57 9.63
CA GLY A 585 -40.70 20.61 8.71
C GLY A 585 -40.45 20.32 7.24
N ASP A 586 -41.52 20.12 6.47
CA ASP A 586 -41.58 19.98 5.01
C ASP A 586 -40.72 21.01 4.25
N THR A 587 -40.03 20.62 3.17
CA THR A 587 -40.39 20.96 1.77
C THR A 587 -39.28 20.65 0.74
N ALA A 588 -39.72 20.01 -0.36
CA ALA A 588 -39.35 20.21 -1.77
C ALA A 588 -37.88 20.02 -2.26
N TRP A 589 -37.70 18.93 -3.01
CA TRP A 589 -36.60 18.69 -3.95
C TRP A 589 -36.77 19.49 -5.26
N PRO A 590 -35.70 20.07 -5.83
CA PRO A 590 -35.52 20.22 -7.27
C PRO A 590 -34.21 19.49 -7.67
N PHE A 591 -34.13 18.65 -8.70
CA PHE A 591 -34.27 18.98 -10.11
C PHE A 591 -34.47 17.69 -10.91
N GLY A 592 -35.44 17.69 -11.81
CA GLY A 592 -35.37 16.90 -13.03
C GLY A 592 -35.18 17.83 -14.21
N ILE A 593 -34.20 17.57 -15.08
CA ILE A 593 -34.20 17.97 -16.50
C ILE A 593 -33.32 16.98 -17.32
N PRO A 594 -33.34 16.96 -18.68
CA PRO A 594 -33.75 15.80 -19.46
C PRO A 594 -32.65 15.27 -20.41
N PHE A 595 -32.76 14.03 -20.87
CA PHE A 595 -31.95 13.56 -22.00
C PHE A 595 -32.65 13.87 -23.33
N SER A 596 -31.92 14.48 -24.26
CA SER A 596 -32.27 14.62 -25.67
C SER A 596 -31.65 13.48 -26.48
N ASP A 597 -32.47 12.86 -27.32
CA ASP A 597 -32.07 11.90 -28.35
C ASP A 597 -31.09 12.52 -29.37
N ASN A 598 -29.96 11.83 -29.58
CA ASN A 598 -29.35 11.54 -30.89
C ASN A 598 -28.21 10.55 -30.77
#